data_AF-A0A816HPB6-F1
#
_entry.id   AF-A0A816HPB6-F1
#
_cell.length_a   1.000
_cell.length_b   1.000
_cell.length_c   1.000
_cell.angle_alpha   90.00
_cell.angle_beta   90.00
_cell.angle_gamma   90.00
#
_symmetry.space_group_name_H-M   'P 1'
#
loop_
_entity.id
_entity.type
_entity.pdbx_description
1 polymer ?
#
loop_
_entity_poly.entity_id
_entity_poly.type
_entity_poly.pdbx_seq_one_letter_code
_entity_poly.pdbx_strand_id
1 'polypeptide(L)'
;MDTILSYEYSYFPFCKANNELSSFENLGQILLHDRLYSSPYKFKFLKNEECHHVCTTSSVTSNNQTSNMLERLMKGVILNYQHSWFVDNMPVTLCYHNMKHEEYCSRRFPIGCYVDKNGQSRESCFVTDGKNDTFYI
;
A
#
# COMPACT_ATOMS: atom_id res chain seq x y z
N MET A 1 -2.93 -13.92 21.34
CA MET A 1 -2.05 -14.03 20.16
C MET A 1 -2.83 -13.44 19.01
N ASP A 2 -2.53 -12.19 18.63
CA ASP A 2 -3.15 -11.58 17.46
C ASP A 2 -2.48 -12.18 16.23
N THR A 3 -3.17 -13.11 15.57
CA THR A 3 -2.74 -13.59 14.25
C THR A 3 -2.94 -12.45 13.26
N ILE A 4 -1.87 -11.70 13.00
CA ILE A 4 -1.82 -10.72 11.92
C ILE A 4 -1.89 -11.52 10.62
N LEU A 5 -3.08 -11.62 10.04
CA LEU A 5 -3.29 -12.30 8.77
C LEU A 5 -2.82 -11.38 7.64
N SER A 6 -1.65 -11.69 7.06
CA SER A 6 -1.20 -11.05 5.83
C SER A 6 -2.10 -11.47 4.66
N TYR A 7 -2.64 -10.49 3.94
CA TYR A 7 -3.35 -10.76 2.69
C TYR A 7 -2.37 -10.75 1.52
N GLU A 8 -2.62 -11.60 0.53
CA GLU A 8 -1.90 -11.53 -0.74
C GLU A 8 -2.16 -10.19 -1.43
N TYR A 9 -1.19 -9.68 -2.20
CA TYR A 9 -1.34 -8.41 -2.93
C TYR A 9 -2.54 -8.41 -3.89
N SER A 10 -2.89 -9.58 -4.41
CA SER A 10 -4.03 -9.83 -5.29
C SER A 10 -5.41 -9.72 -4.63
N TYR A 11 -5.47 -9.69 -3.30
CA TYR A 11 -6.71 -9.61 -2.53
C TYR A 11 -7.40 -8.24 -2.65
N PHE A 12 -6.59 -7.19 -2.82
CA PHE A 12 -7.02 -5.80 -2.96
C PHE A 12 -7.01 -5.37 -4.43
N PRO A 13 -7.77 -4.31 -4.79
CA PRO A 13 -7.88 -3.84 -6.17
C PRO A 13 -6.67 -2.99 -6.61
N PHE A 14 -5.45 -3.44 -6.34
CA PHE A 14 -4.23 -2.75 -6.74
C PHE A 14 -3.80 -3.12 -8.17
N CYS A 15 -3.04 -2.23 -8.80
CA CYS A 15 -2.43 -2.50 -10.09
C CYS A 15 -1.46 -3.69 -9.97
N LYS A 16 -1.60 -4.68 -10.87
CA LYS A 16 -0.71 -5.84 -10.96
C LYS A 16 0.27 -5.67 -12.12
N ALA A 17 1.48 -6.20 -11.98
CA ALA A 17 2.39 -6.37 -13.10
C ALA A 17 1.95 -7.56 -13.98
N ASN A 18 2.26 -7.52 -15.28
CA ASN A 18 1.93 -8.61 -16.21
C ASN A 18 2.64 -9.94 -15.87
N ASN A 19 3.71 -9.92 -15.07
CA ASN A 19 4.43 -11.09 -14.60
C ASN A 19 4.24 -11.23 -13.09
N GLU A 20 3.49 -12.26 -12.67
CA GLU A 20 2.95 -12.38 -11.31
C GLU A 20 3.98 -12.78 -10.23
N LEU A 21 5.18 -13.23 -10.62
CA LEU A 21 6.23 -13.67 -9.70
C LEU A 21 7.51 -12.87 -9.90
N SER A 22 8.13 -12.44 -8.79
CA SER A 22 9.50 -11.94 -8.83
C SER A 22 10.42 -13.11 -9.18
N SER A 23 11.17 -13.00 -10.28
CA SER A 23 12.03 -14.07 -10.82
C SER A 23 13.28 -14.37 -9.98
N PHE A 24 13.38 -13.83 -8.77
CA PHE A 24 14.57 -13.84 -7.92
C PHE A 24 14.29 -14.42 -6.53
N GLU A 25 13.46 -15.46 -6.44
CA GLU A 25 13.25 -16.17 -5.19
C GLU A 25 14.55 -16.85 -4.75
N ASN A 26 15.09 -16.40 -3.61
CA ASN A 26 16.22 -17.06 -2.97
C ASN A 26 15.74 -18.35 -2.28
N LEU A 27 16.62 -19.36 -2.17
CA LEU A 27 16.29 -20.66 -1.55
C LEU A 27 15.63 -20.51 -0.16
N GLY A 28 16.04 -19.50 0.62
CA GLY A 28 15.44 -19.18 1.92
C GLY A 28 14.00 -18.65 1.86
N GLN A 29 13.62 -17.88 0.83
CA GLN A 29 12.26 -17.38 0.65
C GLN A 29 11.27 -18.51 0.32
N ILE A 30 11.71 -19.48 -0.48
CA ILE A 30 10.94 -20.69 -0.80
C ILE A 30 10.66 -21.49 0.47
N LEU A 31 11.66 -21.65 1.34
CA LEU A 31 11.53 -22.42 2.58
C LEU A 31 10.69 -21.71 3.64
N LEU A 32 10.71 -20.37 3.68
CA LEU A 32 10.00 -19.56 4.68
C LEU A 32 8.60 -19.09 4.23
N HIS A 33 8.19 -19.39 2.98
CA HIS A 33 6.90 -19.00 2.40
C HIS A 33 6.64 -17.48 2.33
N ASP A 34 7.68 -16.64 2.44
CA ASP A 34 7.55 -15.19 2.20
C ASP A 34 7.51 -14.92 0.69
N ARG A 35 6.32 -14.59 0.17
CA ARG A 35 6.10 -14.31 -1.26
C ARG A 35 6.25 -12.82 -1.56
N LEU A 36 7.19 -12.48 -2.44
CA LEU A 36 7.33 -11.15 -3.01
C LEU A 36 6.62 -11.07 -4.36
N TYR A 37 5.70 -10.11 -4.50
CA TYR A 37 4.97 -9.87 -5.73
C TYR A 37 5.59 -8.73 -6.53
N SER A 38 5.71 -8.93 -7.85
CA SER A 38 6.16 -7.89 -8.76
C SER A 38 5.15 -6.76 -8.82
N SER A 39 5.61 -5.54 -8.53
CA SER A 39 4.80 -4.33 -8.63
C SER A 39 4.88 -3.72 -10.04
N PRO A 40 3.86 -2.99 -10.50
CA PRO A 40 3.90 -2.29 -11.80
C PRO A 40 4.71 -0.99 -11.76
N TYR A 41 5.20 -0.57 -10.59
CA TYR A 41 6.01 0.63 -10.44
C TYR A 41 7.41 0.41 -11.02
N LYS A 42 7.80 1.27 -11.96
CA LYS A 42 9.13 1.26 -12.59
C LYS A 42 9.84 2.57 -12.26
N PHE A 43 10.88 2.49 -11.46
CA PHE A 43 11.73 3.62 -11.11
C PHE A 43 13.10 3.44 -11.75
N LYS A 44 13.78 4.56 -12.02
CA LYS A 44 15.19 4.58 -12.44
C LYS A 44 15.98 5.28 -11.34
N PHE A 45 17.01 4.62 -10.84
CA PHE A 45 17.93 5.24 -9.88
C PHE A 45 18.56 6.50 -10.46
N LEU A 46 18.82 7.48 -9.59
CA LEU A 46 19.40 8.78 -9.94
C LEU A 46 18.54 9.66 -10.87
N LYS A 47 17.27 9.27 -11.09
CA LYS A 47 16.31 10.09 -11.81
C LYS A 47 15.18 10.49 -10.87
N ASN A 48 15.08 11.78 -10.59
CA ASN A 48 13.95 12.31 -9.83
C ASN A 48 12.69 12.26 -10.71
N GLU A 49 11.71 11.48 -10.28
CA GLU A 49 10.39 11.39 -10.87
C GLU A 49 9.37 11.65 -9.76
N GLU A 50 8.38 12.50 -10.07
CA GLU A 50 7.26 12.77 -9.17
C GLU A 50 6.09 11.81 -9.47
N CYS A 51 4.87 12.20 -9.08
CA CYS A 51 3.67 11.38 -9.25
C CYS A 51 3.48 10.97 -10.72
N HIS A 52 3.55 9.67 -10.98
CA HIS A 52 3.41 9.08 -12.31
C HIS A 52 2.21 8.14 -12.35
N HIS A 53 1.38 8.26 -13.38
CA HIS A 53 0.24 7.36 -13.57
C HIS A 53 0.74 5.95 -13.92
N VAL A 54 0.31 4.94 -13.16
CA VAL A 54 0.77 3.55 -13.33
C VAL A 54 -0.25 2.71 -14.07
N CYS A 55 -1.49 2.69 -13.60
CA CYS A 55 -2.59 2.02 -14.26
C CYS A 55 -3.92 2.63 -13.83
N THR A 56 -4.95 2.43 -14.64
CA THR A 56 -6.34 2.66 -14.23
C THR A 56 -6.99 1.30 -14.04
N THR A 57 -7.45 0.99 -12.83
CA THR A 57 -8.16 -0.25 -12.58
C THR A 57 -9.59 -0.13 -13.12
N SER A 58 -9.88 -0.85 -14.22
CA SER A 58 -11.20 -0.87 -14.87
C SER A 58 -12.33 -1.35 -13.95
N SER A 59 -11.97 -2.00 -12.84
CA SER A 59 -12.90 -2.51 -11.85
C SER A 59 -13.63 -1.43 -11.07
N VAL A 60 -13.18 -0.16 -11.00
CA VAL A 60 -13.80 0.87 -10.14
C VAL A 60 -15.07 1.50 -10.76
N THR A 61 -15.27 1.38 -12.06
CA THR A 61 -16.22 2.27 -12.76
C THR A 61 -17.63 1.75 -13.04
N SER A 62 -17.99 0.45 -12.95
CA SER A 62 -19.32 0.06 -13.51
C SER A 62 -20.04 -1.25 -13.06
N ASN A 63 -19.70 -1.98 -11.98
CA ASN A 63 -20.44 -3.24 -11.68
C ASN A 63 -20.58 -3.61 -10.18
N ASN A 64 -21.55 -4.49 -9.83
CA ASN A 64 -21.75 -5.00 -8.46
C ASN A 64 -20.55 -5.73 -7.84
N GLN A 65 -19.58 -6.19 -8.64
CA GLN A 65 -18.33 -6.78 -8.11
C GLN A 65 -17.35 -5.72 -7.59
N THR A 66 -17.49 -4.48 -8.08
CA THR A 66 -16.72 -3.32 -7.67
C THR A 66 -16.97 -2.95 -6.20
N SER A 67 -18.22 -3.08 -5.73
CA SER A 67 -18.58 -2.77 -4.34
C SER A 67 -17.83 -3.66 -3.36
N ASN A 68 -17.74 -4.96 -3.66
CA ASN A 68 -17.09 -5.92 -2.77
C ASN A 68 -15.57 -5.69 -2.67
N MET A 69 -14.91 -5.28 -3.76
CA MET A 69 -13.48 -4.96 -3.73
C MET A 69 -13.18 -3.66 -2.99
N LEU A 70 -14.01 -2.64 -3.20
CA LEU A 70 -13.91 -1.37 -2.46
C LEU A 70 -14.17 -1.57 -0.97
N GLU A 71 -15.19 -2.35 -0.61
CA GLU A 71 -15.48 -2.69 0.79
C GLU A 71 -14.29 -3.40 1.46
N ARG A 72 -13.64 -4.34 0.76
CA ARG A 72 -12.41 -4.99 1.23
C ARG A 72 -11.28 -3.99 1.45
N LEU A 73 -11.08 -3.05 0.52
CA LEU A 73 -10.06 -2.02 0.64
C LEU A 73 -10.34 -1.09 1.84
N MET A 74 -11.57 -0.60 1.98
CA MET A 74 -11.99 0.23 3.11
C MET A 74 -11.81 -0.49 4.44
N LYS A 75 -12.20 -1.76 4.52
CA LYS A 75 -11.93 -2.61 5.69
C LYS A 75 -10.44 -2.77 5.93
N GLY A 76 -9.65 -2.91 4.86
CA GLY A 76 -8.20 -2.96 4.93
C GLY A 76 -7.57 -1.70 5.55
N VAL A 77 -8.06 -0.52 5.16
CA VAL A 77 -7.66 0.76 5.74
C VAL A 77 -8.01 0.83 7.23
N ILE A 78 -9.24 0.46 7.61
CA ILE A 78 -9.68 0.43 9.02
C ILE A 78 -8.81 -0.52 9.86
N LEU A 79 -8.42 -1.67 9.29
CA LEU A 79 -7.58 -2.68 9.94
C LEU A 79 -6.08 -2.35 9.91
N ASN A 80 -5.69 -1.17 9.42
CA ASN A 80 -4.29 -0.74 9.33
C ASN A 80 -3.40 -1.66 8.49
N TYR A 81 -3.92 -2.20 7.39
CA TYR A 81 -3.05 -2.88 6.44
C TYR A 81 -2.07 -1.90 5.81
N GLN A 82 -0.84 -2.36 5.62
CA GLN A 82 0.27 -1.55 5.13
C GLN A 82 0.99 -2.26 3.99
N HIS A 83 1.53 -1.46 3.07
CA HIS A 83 2.48 -1.91 2.07
C HIS A 83 3.88 -2.03 2.67
N SER A 84 4.61 -3.05 2.23
CA SER A 84 6.04 -3.22 2.44
C SER A 84 6.72 -3.40 1.08
N TRP A 85 7.48 -2.40 0.65
CA TRP A 85 8.16 -2.44 -0.63
C TRP A 85 9.59 -2.97 -0.49
N PHE A 86 10.02 -3.69 -1.52
CA PHE A 86 11.37 -4.23 -1.64
C PHE A 86 11.92 -3.88 -3.01
N VAL A 87 13.15 -3.37 -3.03
CA VAL A 87 13.90 -3.04 -4.24
C VAL A 87 15.26 -3.71 -4.13
N ASP A 88 15.64 -4.51 -5.12
CA ASP A 88 16.86 -5.33 -5.09
C ASP A 88 17.00 -6.15 -3.78
N ASN A 89 15.88 -6.73 -3.34
CA ASN A 89 15.76 -7.50 -2.08
C ASN A 89 16.02 -6.71 -0.79
N MET A 90 16.08 -5.38 -0.85
CA MET A 90 16.20 -4.51 0.33
C MET A 90 14.89 -3.79 0.62
N PRO A 91 14.47 -3.68 1.91
CA PRO A 91 13.25 -2.98 2.27
C PRO A 91 13.40 -1.48 2.02
N VAL A 92 12.38 -0.90 1.38
CA VAL A 92 12.29 0.56 1.21
C VAL A 92 11.94 1.19 2.56
N THR A 93 12.57 2.32 2.87
CA THR A 93 12.25 3.13 4.05
C THR A 93 11.62 4.45 3.61
N LEU A 94 10.43 4.73 4.13
CA LEU A 94 9.74 6.00 3.97
C LEU A 94 10.03 6.86 5.19
N CYS A 95 10.68 8.01 4.98
CA CYS A 95 10.91 9.01 6.01
C CYS A 95 10.05 10.25 5.71
N TYR A 96 9.38 10.77 6.73
CA TYR A 96 8.55 11.97 6.64
C TYR A 96 8.63 12.77 7.94
N HIS A 97 8.27 14.04 7.87
CA HIS A 97 8.12 14.87 9.06
C HIS A 97 6.69 14.76 9.58
N ASN A 98 6.54 14.47 10.88
CA ASN A 98 5.23 14.47 11.52
C ASN A 98 4.71 15.90 11.74
N MET A 99 3.49 16.04 12.27
CA MET A 99 2.91 17.37 12.59
C MET A 99 3.76 18.18 13.61
N LYS A 100 4.61 17.51 14.39
CA LYS A 100 5.54 18.11 15.35
C LYS A 100 6.92 18.42 14.74
N HIS A 101 7.08 18.30 13.41
CA HIS A 101 8.34 18.48 12.69
C HIS A 101 9.45 17.51 13.11
N GLU A 102 9.10 16.36 13.68
CA GLU A 102 10.04 15.29 13.97
C GLU A 102 10.12 14.35 12.77
N GLU A 103 11.34 13.95 12.41
CA GLU A 103 11.55 12.95 11.37
C GLU A 103 11.16 11.55 11.87
N TYR A 104 10.28 10.90 11.12
CA TYR A 104 9.86 9.53 11.37
C TYR A 104 10.11 8.67 10.14
N CYS A 105 10.82 7.56 10.33
CA CYS A 105 11.15 6.62 9.27
C CYS A 105 10.49 5.27 9.54
N SER A 106 9.79 4.73 8.55
CA SER A 106 9.15 3.42 8.60
C SER A 106 9.37 2.63 7.31
N ARG A 107 9.51 1.31 7.43
CA ARG A 107 9.57 0.37 6.29
C ARG A 107 8.20 0.02 5.73
N ARG A 108 7.14 0.54 6.35
CA ARG A 108 5.76 0.27 6.02
C ARG A 108 4.99 1.58 5.91
N PHE A 109 4.08 1.63 4.96
CA PHE A 109 3.19 2.76 4.77
C PHE A 109 1.77 2.27 4.52
N PRO A 110 0.74 3.00 4.95
CA PRO A 110 -0.63 2.51 4.90
C PRO A 110 -1.11 2.31 3.46
N ILE A 111 -1.98 1.33 3.23
CA ILE A 111 -2.62 1.11 1.92
C ILE A 111 -3.68 2.18 1.58
N GLY A 112 -3.98 3.04 2.54
CA GLY A 112 -4.96 4.11 2.46
C GLY A 112 -5.21 4.71 3.84
N CYS A 113 -6.02 5.75 3.84
CA CYS A 113 -6.19 6.70 4.91
C CYS A 113 -7.67 6.88 5.19
N TYR A 114 -8.07 6.88 6.47
CA TYR A 114 -9.43 7.22 6.88
C TYR A 114 -9.37 8.39 7.85
N VAL A 115 -10.07 9.48 7.49
CA VAL A 115 -10.26 10.64 8.35
C VAL A 115 -11.62 10.46 9.01
N ASP A 116 -11.61 10.34 10.34
CA ASP A 116 -12.83 10.11 11.10
C ASP A 116 -13.75 11.36 11.12
N LYS A 117 -14.89 11.25 11.79
CA LYS A 117 -15.84 12.36 11.93
C LYS A 117 -15.28 13.56 12.70
N ASN A 118 -14.26 13.34 13.52
CA ASN A 118 -13.59 14.35 14.33
C ASN A 118 -12.40 14.99 13.59
N GLY A 119 -12.16 14.61 12.33
CA GLY A 119 -11.02 15.09 11.55
C GLY A 119 -9.69 14.45 11.97
N GLN A 120 -9.71 13.38 12.76
CA GLN A 120 -8.52 12.66 13.18
C GLN A 120 -8.22 11.51 12.22
N SER A 121 -6.96 11.44 11.79
CA SER A 121 -6.40 10.28 11.08
C SER A 121 -5.41 9.55 11.99
N ARG A 122 -5.08 8.31 11.66
CA ARG A 122 -4.01 7.57 12.36
C ARG A 122 -2.64 8.17 12.04
N GLU A 123 -1.69 7.99 12.95
CA GLU A 123 -0.35 8.63 12.94
C GLU A 123 0.46 8.46 11.63
N SER A 124 0.23 7.39 10.87
CA SER A 124 0.93 7.12 9.60
C SER A 124 0.25 7.71 8.36
N CYS A 125 -0.82 8.47 8.54
CA CYS A 125 -1.68 8.98 7.47
C CYS A 125 -1.57 10.50 7.32
N PHE A 126 -0.92 10.94 6.23
CA PHE A 126 -0.71 12.36 5.88
C PHE A 126 -1.79 12.83 4.90
N VAL A 127 -2.98 13.15 5.41
CA VAL A 127 -4.01 13.83 4.61
C VAL A 127 -4.03 15.30 5.01
N THR A 128 -3.55 16.16 4.13
CA THR A 128 -3.67 17.62 4.26
C THR A 128 -5.06 18.06 3.78
N ASP A 129 -5.78 18.84 4.59
CA ASP A 129 -7.13 19.34 4.29
C ASP A 129 -8.17 18.23 3.96
N GLY A 130 -8.10 17.13 4.69
CA GLY A 130 -9.05 16.03 4.58
C GLY A 130 -10.47 16.42 5.01
N LYS A 131 -11.47 15.98 4.25
CA LYS A 131 -12.88 16.01 4.64
C LYS A 131 -13.13 14.94 5.70
N ASN A 132 -13.96 15.29 6.68
CA ASN A 132 -14.37 14.37 7.72
C ASN A 132 -15.14 13.18 7.12
N ASP A 133 -15.05 12.03 7.78
CA ASP A 133 -15.73 10.78 7.40
C ASP A 133 -15.42 10.33 5.95
N THR A 134 -14.16 10.47 5.54
CA THR A 134 -13.74 10.21 4.14
C THR A 134 -12.52 9.30 4.09
N PHE A 135 -12.53 8.39 3.10
CA PHE A 135 -11.41 7.51 2.77
C PHE A 135 -10.56 8.12 1.65
N TYR A 136 -9.24 8.03 1.81
CA TYR A 136 -8.21 8.48 0.90
C TYR A 136 -7.33 7.29 0.53
N ILE A 137 -7.02 7.10 -0.75
CA ILE A 137 -6.23 5.98 -1.27
C ILE A 137 -5.10 6.56 -2.11
#